data_AF-A0A3P8WUY3-F1
#
_entry.id   AF-A0A3P8WUY3-F1
#
_cell.length_a   1.000
_cell.length_b   1.000
_cell.length_c   1.000
_cell.angle_alpha   90.00
_cell.angle_beta   90.00
_cell.angle_gamma   90.00
#
_symmetry.space_group_name_H-M   'P 1'
#
loop_
_entity.id
_entity.type
_entity.pdbx_description
1 polymer ?
#
loop_
_entity_poly.entity_id
_entity_poly.type
_entity_poly.pdbx_seq_one_letter_code
_entity_poly.pdbx_strand_id
1 'polypeptide(L)'
;MRRFFHQDRDDATRQLIFSTLFNVDVKDQQAETRRRSLFGKLVSLSLVLDRTAVSECAATWLQGMDREFHLQLGQVLLDDYVPGLVSVLQNIRRASRRFCCQFITVVAARYDLSSEELTPPLELVHMFVSWIRDDPGLVLLTLRSTPLSSSQPISTLHVTPLEGLMCWCVKAPLVYRSTAGDGENEGNTDLLFSALHLSCLEIIQLLPNILAEKGVLGHVPLIQLGSMAALTSDLSKLLQRAENVASPDCGLSLERLAQGLQLARVCRVLLCCREELRAVCRRLPHNTLLQLVMTGPVMKDSGVDNTDSEAAGLTEGGVDPPLPPAGEEQVVSEGEPSVPGIADL
;
A
#
# COMPACT_ATOMS: atom_id res chain seq x y z
N MET A 1 32.82 11.69 8.25
CA MET A 1 31.35 11.73 8.45
C MET A 1 30.89 12.65 9.58
N ARG A 2 31.46 12.62 10.81
CA ARG A 2 31.04 13.48 11.95
C ARG A 2 30.92 14.99 11.64
N ARG A 3 31.88 15.58 10.90
CA ARG A 3 31.85 17.02 10.54
C ARG A 3 30.85 17.39 9.43
N PHE A 4 30.26 16.42 8.73
CA PHE A 4 29.42 16.69 7.54
C PHE A 4 27.93 16.73 7.85
N PHE A 5 27.48 16.09 8.94
CA PHE A 5 26.08 16.07 9.38
C PHE A 5 25.87 16.86 10.68
N HIS A 6 26.48 18.05 10.78
CA HIS A 6 26.17 18.99 11.88
C HIS A 6 24.74 19.53 11.74
N GLN A 7 24.12 19.89 12.88
CA GLN A 7 22.78 20.46 12.94
C GLN A 7 22.66 21.77 12.13
N ASP A 8 23.72 22.56 12.04
CA ASP A 8 23.75 23.89 11.41
C ASP A 8 23.86 23.88 9.87
N ARG A 9 23.91 22.72 9.22
CA ARG A 9 23.93 22.62 7.75
C ARG A 9 22.52 22.46 7.20
N ASP A 10 22.26 23.15 6.10
CA ASP A 10 21.01 23.06 5.35
C ASP A 10 20.67 21.62 4.92
N ASP A 11 19.39 21.28 4.98
CA ASP A 11 18.86 19.94 4.70
C ASP A 11 19.19 19.47 3.30
N ALA A 12 19.09 20.35 2.29
CA ALA A 12 19.41 20.00 0.91
C ALA A 12 20.89 19.63 0.76
N THR A 13 21.78 20.31 1.48
CA THR A 13 23.21 19.99 1.48
C THR A 13 23.48 18.62 2.11
N ARG A 14 22.81 18.28 3.21
CA ARG A 14 22.94 16.95 3.85
C ARG A 14 22.45 15.84 2.94
N GLN A 15 21.30 16.04 2.30
CA GLN A 15 20.73 15.11 1.33
C GLN A 15 21.62 14.93 0.10
N LEU A 16 22.22 16.01 -0.41
CA LEU A 16 23.15 15.95 -1.53
C LEU A 16 24.39 15.14 -1.18
N ILE A 17 25.03 15.42 -0.02
CA ILE A 17 26.19 14.64 0.46
C ILE A 17 25.80 13.17 0.62
N PHE A 18 24.67 12.90 1.24
CA PHE A 18 24.19 11.53 1.43
C PHE A 18 23.97 10.82 0.09
N SER A 19 23.32 11.49 -0.86
CA SER A 19 23.09 10.98 -2.21
C SER A 19 24.40 10.74 -2.96
N THR A 20 25.42 11.60 -2.82
CA THR A 20 26.73 11.36 -3.45
C THR A 20 27.45 10.13 -2.88
N LEU A 21 27.20 9.78 -1.61
CA LEU A 21 27.81 8.61 -0.98
C LEU A 21 27.12 7.30 -1.39
N PHE A 22 25.80 7.34 -1.59
CA PHE A 22 25.00 6.14 -1.73
C PHE A 22 24.34 5.95 -3.10
N ASN A 23 24.15 7.02 -3.88
CA ASN A 23 23.48 7.03 -5.19
C ASN A 23 24.48 7.02 -6.38
N VAL A 24 25.59 6.29 -6.23
CA VAL A 24 26.59 6.12 -7.30
C VAL A 24 26.16 4.97 -8.20
N ASP A 25 26.03 5.23 -9.50
CA ASP A 25 25.81 4.16 -10.48
C ASP A 25 27.13 3.38 -10.63
N VAL A 26 27.16 2.18 -10.04
CA VAL A 26 28.37 1.36 -10.02
C VAL A 26 28.06 0.10 -10.79
N LYS A 27 28.72 -0.07 -11.94
CA LYS A 27 28.63 -1.29 -12.76
C LYS A 27 29.15 -2.55 -12.03
N ASP A 28 29.85 -2.36 -10.91
CA ASP A 28 30.39 -3.43 -10.05
C ASP A 28 29.43 -3.77 -8.90
N GLN A 29 28.79 -4.94 -9.00
CA GLN A 29 27.88 -5.50 -7.99
C GLN A 29 28.53 -5.68 -6.60
N GLN A 30 29.85 -5.92 -6.54
CA GLN A 30 30.53 -6.12 -5.27
C GLN A 30 30.72 -4.80 -4.52
N ALA A 31 31.08 -3.73 -5.24
CA ALA A 31 31.14 -2.39 -4.69
C ALA A 31 29.76 -1.88 -4.24
N GLU A 32 28.71 -2.22 -4.99
CA GLU A 32 27.33 -1.97 -4.59
C GLU A 32 26.97 -2.69 -3.29
N THR A 33 27.24 -4.01 -3.19
CA THR A 33 26.99 -4.80 -1.97
C THR A 33 27.70 -4.23 -0.74
N ARG A 34 28.97 -3.80 -0.87
CA ARG A 34 29.71 -3.17 0.23
C ARG A 34 29.09 -1.84 0.67
N ARG A 35 28.65 -1.03 -0.29
CA ARG A 35 28.00 0.26 -0.02
C ARG A 35 26.65 0.06 0.69
N ARG A 36 25.87 -0.91 0.24
CA ARG A 36 24.62 -1.35 0.86
C ARG A 36 24.83 -1.78 2.32
N SER A 37 25.88 -2.57 2.60
CA SER A 37 26.28 -2.94 3.97
C SER A 37 26.73 -1.73 4.82
N LEU A 38 27.51 -0.81 4.24
CA LEU A 38 27.92 0.42 4.93
C LEU A 38 26.74 1.32 5.27
N PHE A 39 25.75 1.42 4.39
CA PHE A 39 24.51 2.13 4.66
C PHE A 39 23.78 1.52 5.86
N GLY A 40 23.59 0.20 5.88
CA GLY A 40 22.97 -0.51 7.00
C GLY A 40 23.66 -0.18 8.32
N LYS A 41 24.99 -0.33 8.37
CA LYS A 41 25.80 0.00 9.56
C LYS A 41 25.72 1.48 9.96
N LEU A 42 25.68 2.40 8.99
CA LEU A 42 25.56 3.83 9.25
C LEU A 42 24.21 4.16 9.88
N VAL A 43 23.13 3.60 9.33
CA VAL A 43 21.78 3.73 9.89
C VAL A 43 21.76 3.11 11.28
N SER A 44 22.32 1.91 11.45
CA SER A 44 22.36 1.27 12.75
C SER A 44 23.06 2.15 13.80
N LEU A 45 24.26 2.63 13.47
CA LEU A 45 25.01 3.53 14.34
C LEU A 45 24.27 4.85 14.60
N SER A 46 23.55 5.38 13.61
CA SER A 46 22.79 6.63 13.76
C SER A 46 21.67 6.51 14.78
N LEU A 47 21.00 5.35 14.85
CA LEU A 47 19.92 5.09 15.81
C LEU A 47 20.46 4.95 17.23
N VAL A 48 21.63 4.30 17.38
CA VAL A 48 22.29 4.17 18.69
C VAL A 48 22.82 5.51 19.20
N LEU A 49 23.33 6.36 18.30
CA LEU A 49 23.92 7.66 18.64
C LEU A 49 22.95 8.85 18.55
N ASP A 50 21.65 8.58 18.35
CA ASP A 50 20.58 9.57 18.19
C ASP A 50 20.90 10.68 17.18
N ARG A 51 21.33 10.28 15.98
CA ARG A 51 21.72 11.20 14.89
C ARG A 51 20.59 11.36 13.88
N THR A 52 19.55 12.10 14.28
CA THR A 52 18.36 12.41 13.45
C THR A 52 18.68 12.80 12.01
N ALA A 53 19.67 13.66 11.79
CA ALA A 53 20.03 14.13 10.45
C ALA A 53 20.41 12.99 9.49
N VAL A 54 21.06 11.94 9.99
CA VAL A 54 21.43 10.76 9.19
C VAL A 54 20.21 9.90 8.93
N SER A 55 19.34 9.71 9.92
CA SER A 55 18.09 8.95 9.78
C SER A 55 17.11 9.61 8.80
N GLU A 56 17.00 10.94 8.79
CA GLU A 56 16.20 11.68 7.80
C GLU A 56 16.73 11.54 6.37
N CYS A 57 18.06 11.59 6.20
CA CYS A 57 18.68 11.34 4.89
C CYS A 57 18.46 9.89 4.44
N ALA A 58 18.63 8.93 5.35
CA ALA A 58 18.36 7.52 5.09
C ALA A 58 16.90 7.29 4.69
N ALA A 59 15.94 7.95 5.35
CA ALA A 59 14.52 7.85 5.01
C ALA A 59 14.22 8.35 3.60
N THR A 60 14.84 9.45 3.19
CA THR A 60 14.66 10.03 1.84
C THR A 60 15.29 9.14 0.79
N TRP A 61 16.51 8.66 1.04
CA TRP A 61 17.22 7.77 0.13
C TRP A 61 16.48 6.45 -0.06
N LEU A 62 15.87 5.91 1.01
CA LEU A 62 15.04 4.71 0.90
C LEU A 62 13.86 4.89 -0.05
N GLN A 63 13.25 6.07 -0.16
CA GLN A 63 12.10 6.24 -1.07
C GLN A 63 12.43 5.99 -2.55
N GLY A 64 13.69 6.13 -2.96
CA GLY A 64 14.12 5.98 -4.35
C GLY A 64 14.74 4.62 -4.70
N MET A 65 14.81 3.67 -3.76
CA MET A 65 15.48 2.39 -3.97
C MET A 65 14.56 1.31 -4.51
N ASP A 66 15.16 0.29 -5.13
CA ASP A 66 14.45 -0.90 -5.57
C ASP A 66 13.97 -1.77 -4.39
N ARG A 67 12.98 -2.61 -4.67
CA ARG A 67 12.38 -3.51 -3.67
C ARG A 67 13.38 -4.49 -3.08
N GLU A 68 14.32 -5.00 -3.87
CA GLU A 68 15.27 -5.99 -3.41
C GLU A 68 16.19 -5.40 -2.34
N PHE A 69 16.66 -4.18 -2.55
CA PHE A 69 17.48 -3.46 -1.59
C PHE A 69 16.71 -3.11 -0.31
N HIS A 70 15.44 -2.72 -0.43
CA HIS A 70 14.59 -2.51 0.74
C HIS A 70 14.55 -3.74 1.65
N LEU A 71 14.31 -4.91 1.06
CA LEU A 71 14.24 -6.16 1.79
C LEU A 71 15.60 -6.54 2.42
N GLN A 72 16.70 -6.34 1.69
CA GLN A 72 18.07 -6.56 2.20
C GLN A 72 18.39 -5.65 3.38
N LEU A 73 18.03 -4.37 3.33
CA LEU A 73 18.25 -3.45 4.44
C LEU A 73 17.42 -3.84 5.66
N GLY A 74 16.16 -4.21 5.45
CA GLY A 74 15.30 -4.73 6.52
C GLY A 74 15.98 -5.86 7.25
N GLN A 75 16.55 -6.81 6.50
CA GLN A 75 17.30 -7.93 7.05
C GLN A 75 18.50 -7.45 7.88
N VAL A 76 19.33 -6.55 7.37
CA VAL A 76 20.50 -6.03 8.11
C VAL A 76 20.08 -5.34 9.40
N LEU A 77 19.03 -4.52 9.36
CA LEU A 77 18.49 -3.84 10.54
C LEU A 77 17.76 -4.79 11.50
N LEU A 78 17.36 -5.97 11.07
CA LEU A 78 16.82 -6.97 11.97
C LEU A 78 17.97 -7.78 12.58
N ASP A 79 18.90 -8.27 11.77
CA ASP A 79 20.06 -9.07 12.22
C ASP A 79 20.93 -8.30 13.22
N ASP A 80 21.20 -7.02 12.97
CA ASP A 80 22.02 -6.17 13.85
C ASP A 80 21.36 -5.91 15.22
N TYR A 81 20.05 -6.09 15.32
CA TYR A 81 19.29 -5.58 16.44
C TYR A 81 18.40 -6.60 17.16
N VAL A 82 18.07 -7.74 16.54
CA VAL A 82 17.20 -8.79 17.09
C VAL A 82 17.62 -9.28 18.48
N PRO A 83 18.92 -9.34 18.86
CA PRO A 83 19.30 -9.55 20.25
C PRO A 83 19.24 -8.25 21.07
N GLY A 84 18.18 -8.05 21.87
CA GLY A 84 18.03 -6.90 22.81
C GLY A 84 17.17 -5.72 22.31
N LEU A 85 16.42 -5.97 21.24
CA LEU A 85 15.81 -5.06 20.25
C LEU A 85 14.86 -3.97 20.75
N VAL A 86 14.04 -4.22 21.77
CA VAL A 86 12.86 -3.37 22.03
C VAL A 86 13.25 -1.93 22.41
N SER A 87 14.26 -1.76 23.26
CA SER A 87 14.68 -0.44 23.74
C SER A 87 15.37 0.39 22.65
N VAL A 88 16.11 -0.24 21.74
CA VAL A 88 16.82 0.46 20.67
C VAL A 88 15.88 0.80 19.50
N LEU A 89 14.96 -0.10 19.13
CA LEU A 89 13.94 0.24 18.13
C LEU A 89 12.97 1.31 18.63
N GLN A 90 12.66 1.37 19.93
CA GLN A 90 11.87 2.48 20.47
C GLN A 90 12.50 3.85 20.19
N ASN A 91 13.83 3.92 20.06
CA ASN A 91 14.52 5.16 19.69
C ASN A 91 14.33 5.51 18.21
N ILE A 92 13.97 4.58 17.31
CA ILE A 92 13.70 4.90 15.90
C ILE A 92 12.62 5.97 15.77
N ARG A 93 11.50 5.79 16.49
CA ARG A 93 10.38 6.74 16.47
C ARG A 93 10.80 8.12 16.98
N ARG A 94 11.73 8.18 17.94
CA ARG A 94 12.28 9.43 18.49
C ARG A 94 13.29 10.09 17.53
N ALA A 95 14.16 9.28 16.93
CA ALA A 95 15.23 9.74 16.06
C ALA A 95 14.69 10.35 14.77
N SER A 96 13.77 9.68 14.08
CA SER A 96 13.14 10.20 12.85
C SER A 96 11.81 9.49 12.58
N ARG A 97 10.72 10.25 12.54
CA ARG A 97 9.39 9.72 12.17
C ARG A 97 9.34 9.25 10.71
N ARG A 98 10.04 9.93 9.79
CA ARG A 98 10.12 9.50 8.38
C ARG A 98 10.85 8.17 8.24
N PHE A 99 11.96 8.02 8.96
CA PHE A 99 12.68 6.75 8.98
C PHE A 99 11.84 5.65 9.61
N CYS A 100 11.12 5.95 10.70
CA CYS A 100 10.19 5.01 11.31
C CYS A 100 9.11 4.52 10.33
N CYS A 101 8.50 5.41 9.55
CA CYS A 101 7.57 5.03 8.49
C CYS A 101 8.21 4.07 7.48
N GLN A 102 9.41 4.39 6.98
CA GLN A 102 10.14 3.56 6.03
C GLN A 102 10.55 2.21 6.62
N PHE A 103 10.95 2.20 7.89
CA PHE A 103 11.29 0.97 8.61
C PHE A 103 10.09 0.03 8.70
N ILE A 104 8.91 0.53 9.06
CA ILE A 104 7.67 -0.27 9.07
C ILE A 104 7.40 -0.80 7.65
N THR A 105 7.54 0.03 6.61
CA THR A 105 7.31 -0.39 5.22
C THR A 105 8.22 -1.55 4.83
N VAL A 106 9.52 -1.42 5.10
CA VAL A 106 10.54 -2.42 4.76
C VAL A 106 10.27 -3.73 5.51
N VAL A 107 10.04 -3.65 6.82
CA VAL A 107 9.80 -4.82 7.67
C VAL A 107 8.50 -5.54 7.29
N ALA A 108 7.43 -4.78 7.04
CA ALA A 108 6.14 -5.34 6.62
C ALA A 108 6.19 -5.98 5.23
N ALA A 109 7.02 -5.46 4.33
CA ALA A 109 7.26 -6.08 3.01
C ALA A 109 8.14 -7.35 3.10
N ARG A 110 9.00 -7.46 4.13
CA ARG A 110 9.95 -8.56 4.33
C ARG A 110 9.34 -9.77 5.03
N TYR A 111 8.49 -9.54 6.01
CA TYR A 111 7.76 -10.60 6.68
C TYR A 111 6.41 -10.78 6.01
N ASP A 112 6.34 -11.65 5.01
CA ASP A 112 5.10 -11.85 4.26
C ASP A 112 4.24 -12.98 4.84
N LEU A 113 4.67 -13.67 5.91
CA LEU A 113 4.05 -14.85 6.49
C LEU A 113 3.87 -16.01 5.50
N SER A 114 4.78 -16.19 4.53
CA SER A 114 4.77 -17.35 3.62
C SER A 114 5.46 -18.59 4.21
N SER A 115 6.32 -18.41 5.21
CA SER A 115 6.97 -19.46 6.00
C SER A 115 7.21 -19.00 7.45
N GLU A 116 7.67 -19.92 8.31
CA GLU A 116 8.01 -19.62 9.70
C GLU A 116 9.12 -18.57 9.82
N GLU A 117 10.18 -18.65 9.02
CA GLU A 117 11.27 -17.65 8.95
C GLU A 117 10.79 -16.27 8.47
N LEU A 118 9.67 -16.25 7.73
CA LEU A 118 9.04 -15.05 7.18
C LEU A 118 7.83 -14.61 8.02
N THR A 119 7.67 -15.18 9.22
CA THR A 119 6.67 -14.78 10.21
C THR A 119 7.27 -13.73 11.16
N PRO A 120 6.65 -12.55 11.31
CA PRO A 120 7.22 -11.49 12.15
C PRO A 120 7.17 -11.87 13.64
N PRO A 121 8.22 -11.59 14.44
CA PRO A 121 8.17 -11.78 15.89
C PRO A 121 7.05 -10.95 16.53
N LEU A 122 6.31 -11.51 17.50
CA LEU A 122 5.15 -10.83 18.11
C LEU A 122 5.53 -9.53 18.81
N GLU A 123 6.71 -9.43 19.41
CA GLU A 123 7.22 -8.22 20.05
C GLU A 123 7.36 -7.06 19.05
N LEU A 124 7.77 -7.38 17.82
CA LEU A 124 7.88 -6.41 16.73
C LEU A 124 6.49 -5.93 16.28
N VAL A 125 5.52 -6.86 16.18
CA VAL A 125 4.13 -6.52 15.86
C VAL A 125 3.52 -5.65 16.95
N HIS A 126 3.69 -5.99 18.23
CA HIS A 126 3.26 -5.17 19.37
C HIS A 126 3.82 -3.76 19.31
N MET A 127 5.11 -3.63 19.00
CA MET A 127 5.77 -2.34 18.86
C MET A 127 5.14 -1.52 17.73
N PHE A 128 4.95 -2.10 16.54
CA PHE A 128 4.34 -1.41 15.41
C PHE A 128 2.90 -0.99 15.70
N VAL A 129 2.11 -1.87 16.30
CA VAL A 129 0.73 -1.54 16.72
C VAL A 129 0.72 -0.39 17.72
N SER A 130 1.64 -0.37 18.70
CA SER A 130 1.73 0.74 19.65
C SER A 130 2.06 2.07 18.94
N TRP A 131 3.01 2.06 18.00
CA TRP A 131 3.40 3.27 17.27
C TRP A 131 2.29 3.80 16.38
N ILE A 132 1.58 2.91 15.69
CA ILE A 132 0.49 3.26 14.78
C ILE A 132 -0.73 3.76 15.56
N ARG A 133 -1.08 3.12 16.68
CA ARG A 133 -2.20 3.57 17.52
C ARG A 133 -1.97 4.94 18.12
N ASP A 134 -0.75 5.21 18.56
CA ASP A 134 -0.39 6.53 19.11
C ASP A 134 -0.42 7.63 18.03
N ASP A 135 -0.10 7.28 16.79
CA ASP A 135 0.03 8.22 15.68
C ASP A 135 -0.26 7.54 14.33
N PRO A 136 -1.54 7.45 13.91
CA PRO A 136 -1.90 6.86 12.62
C PRO A 136 -1.31 7.62 11.43
N GLY A 137 -0.94 8.89 11.63
CA GLY A 137 -0.29 9.71 10.61
C GLY A 137 1.13 9.24 10.28
N LEU A 138 1.76 8.46 11.16
CA LEU A 138 3.12 7.92 11.01
C LEU A 138 3.30 7.16 9.69
N VAL A 139 2.36 6.25 9.37
CA VAL A 139 2.44 5.41 8.17
C VAL A 139 2.14 6.16 6.88
N LEU A 140 1.75 7.43 6.98
CA LEU A 140 1.40 8.29 5.85
C LEU A 140 2.48 9.36 5.61
N LEU A 141 3.56 9.38 6.40
CA LEU A 141 4.59 10.42 6.30
C LEU A 141 5.30 10.42 4.96
N THR A 142 5.68 9.24 4.47
CA THR A 142 6.31 9.08 3.16
C THR A 142 5.40 9.62 2.08
N LEU A 143 4.15 9.14 2.00
CA LEU A 143 3.12 9.62 1.07
C LEU A 143 2.98 11.15 1.07
N ARG A 144 2.96 11.77 2.26
CA ARG A 144 2.86 13.24 2.37
C ARG A 144 4.07 13.95 1.78
N SER A 145 5.27 13.43 2.02
CA SER A 145 6.52 13.99 1.49
C SER A 145 6.78 13.69 0.02
N THR A 146 6.21 12.62 -0.53
CA THR A 146 6.44 12.20 -1.91
C THR A 146 5.60 13.06 -2.88
N PRO A 147 6.21 13.67 -3.90
CA PRO A 147 5.46 14.26 -5.01
C PRO A 147 4.84 13.13 -5.84
N LEU A 148 3.52 13.14 -5.97
CA LEU A 148 2.80 12.14 -6.76
C LEU A 148 2.41 12.77 -8.09
N SER A 149 2.71 12.08 -9.20
CA SER A 149 2.22 12.43 -10.53
C SER A 149 1.51 11.23 -11.13
N SER A 150 0.39 11.46 -11.82
CA SER A 150 -0.33 10.43 -12.57
C SER A 150 0.46 9.93 -13.79
N SER A 151 1.49 10.67 -14.22
CA SER A 151 2.30 10.35 -15.41
C SER A 151 3.52 9.47 -15.13
N GLN A 152 3.91 9.32 -13.86
CA GLN A 152 5.00 8.44 -13.48
C GLN A 152 4.42 7.09 -13.08
N PRO A 153 4.91 5.97 -13.63
CA PRO A 153 4.63 4.69 -13.01
C PRO A 153 5.12 4.82 -11.57
N ILE A 154 4.26 4.50 -10.60
CA ILE A 154 4.66 4.35 -9.20
C ILE A 154 5.52 3.09 -9.16
N SER A 155 6.71 3.21 -9.71
CA SER A 155 7.70 2.18 -9.76
C SER A 155 8.19 2.04 -8.33
N THR A 156 7.90 0.85 -7.78
CA THR A 156 8.81 0.17 -6.86
C THR A 156 9.03 0.86 -5.51
N LEU A 157 7.94 0.92 -4.74
CA LEU A 157 7.83 0.50 -3.33
C LEU A 157 6.93 1.47 -2.55
N HIS A 158 5.79 0.93 -2.11
CA HIS A 158 5.00 1.29 -0.93
C HIS A 158 5.33 2.64 -0.28
N VAL A 159 4.79 3.74 -0.82
CA VAL A 159 4.74 5.06 -0.15
C VAL A 159 4.03 5.02 1.22
N THR A 160 3.46 3.88 1.58
CA THR A 160 2.84 3.55 2.86
C THR A 160 3.06 2.05 3.17
N PRO A 161 3.31 1.64 4.43
CA PRO A 161 3.43 0.24 4.83
C PRO A 161 2.12 -0.56 4.72
N LEU A 162 1.02 0.09 4.35
CA LEU A 162 -0.34 -0.43 4.44
C LEU A 162 -0.54 -1.79 3.75
N GLU A 163 0.02 -2.01 2.56
CA GLU A 163 -0.13 -3.30 1.86
C GLU A 163 0.48 -4.48 2.66
N GLY A 164 1.67 -4.27 3.25
CA GLY A 164 2.32 -5.28 4.09
C GLY A 164 1.58 -5.49 5.41
N LEU A 165 1.13 -4.42 6.07
CA LEU A 165 0.36 -4.53 7.32
C LEU A 165 -1.01 -5.20 7.10
N MET A 166 -1.67 -4.91 5.97
CA MET A 166 -2.90 -5.60 5.56
C MET A 166 -2.64 -7.10 5.31
N CYS A 167 -1.52 -7.45 4.67
CA CYS A 167 -1.09 -8.84 4.51
C CYS A 167 -0.97 -9.54 5.87
N TRP A 168 -0.36 -8.88 6.86
CA TRP A 168 -0.26 -9.41 8.22
C TRP A 168 -1.64 -9.65 8.83
N CYS A 169 -2.53 -8.66 8.78
CA CYS A 169 -3.87 -8.76 9.34
C CYS A 169 -4.68 -9.92 8.74
N VAL A 170 -4.59 -10.10 7.42
CA VAL A 170 -5.34 -11.14 6.70
C VAL A 170 -4.79 -12.54 6.98
N LYS A 171 -3.46 -12.72 7.00
CA LYS A 171 -2.84 -14.05 7.13
C LYS A 171 -2.67 -14.51 8.57
N ALA A 172 -2.53 -13.57 9.52
CA ALA A 172 -2.21 -13.87 10.92
C ALA A 172 -3.12 -14.93 11.59
N PRO A 173 -4.46 -14.91 11.43
CA PRO A 173 -5.34 -15.91 12.06
C PRO A 173 -4.97 -17.36 11.69
N LEU A 174 -4.47 -17.58 10.48
CA LEU A 174 -4.10 -18.92 9.98
C LEU A 174 -2.66 -19.30 10.32
N VAL A 175 -1.76 -18.32 10.48
CA VAL A 175 -0.33 -18.57 10.66
C VAL A 175 0.06 -18.68 12.13
N TYR A 176 -0.38 -17.75 12.99
CA TYR A 176 0.01 -17.75 14.40
C TYR A 176 -0.71 -18.79 15.24
N ARG A 177 -1.90 -19.23 14.82
CA ARG A 177 -2.60 -20.33 15.49
C ARG A 177 -1.96 -21.69 15.20
N SER A 178 -1.39 -21.88 14.00
CA SER A 178 -0.66 -23.13 13.69
C SER A 178 0.59 -23.32 14.56
N THR A 179 1.10 -22.26 15.19
CA THR A 179 2.32 -22.25 16.01
C THR A 179 2.05 -22.16 17.52
N ALA A 180 0.83 -21.80 17.93
CA ALA A 180 0.48 -21.61 19.34
C ALA A 180 -0.19 -22.87 19.90
N GLY A 181 0.57 -23.68 20.63
CA GLY A 181 -0.01 -24.65 21.57
C GLY A 181 -0.60 -23.90 22.79
N ASP A 182 -1.83 -24.26 23.16
CA ASP A 182 -2.58 -23.88 24.37
C ASP A 182 -2.83 -22.38 24.68
N GLY A 183 -4.02 -21.91 24.31
CA GLY A 183 -5.01 -21.24 25.18
C GLY A 183 -4.77 -19.79 25.66
N GLU A 184 -3.64 -19.49 26.31
CA GLU A 184 -3.48 -18.20 27.02
C GLU A 184 -2.89 -17.09 26.15
N ASN A 185 -1.96 -17.42 25.24
CA ASN A 185 -1.38 -16.45 24.30
C ASN A 185 -2.23 -16.20 23.05
N GLU A 186 -3.23 -17.06 22.79
CA GLU A 186 -4.12 -16.91 21.63
C GLU A 186 -4.96 -15.63 21.72
N GLY A 187 -5.60 -15.40 22.88
CA GLY A 187 -6.47 -14.23 23.06
C GLY A 187 -5.72 -12.89 22.92
N ASN A 188 -4.46 -12.84 23.36
CA ASN A 188 -3.66 -11.62 23.25
C ASN A 188 -3.19 -11.37 21.80
N THR A 189 -2.88 -12.45 21.07
CA THR A 189 -2.49 -12.38 19.65
C THR A 189 -3.67 -11.92 18.78
N ASP A 190 -4.87 -12.45 19.03
CA ASP A 190 -6.08 -12.06 18.31
C ASP A 190 -6.43 -10.58 18.53
N LEU A 191 -6.32 -10.10 19.77
CA LEU A 191 -6.53 -8.68 20.10
C LEU A 191 -5.48 -7.79 19.42
N LEU A 192 -4.22 -8.23 19.37
CA LEU A 192 -3.14 -7.50 18.72
C LEU A 192 -3.41 -7.28 17.22
N PHE A 193 -3.72 -8.35 16.48
CA PHE A 193 -4.00 -8.23 15.05
C PHE A 193 -5.34 -7.58 14.75
N SER A 194 -6.31 -7.67 15.66
CA SER A 194 -7.56 -6.91 15.52
C SER A 194 -7.34 -5.41 15.69
N ALA A 195 -6.50 -5.00 16.64
CA ALA A 195 -6.08 -3.60 16.80
C ALA A 195 -5.28 -3.10 15.59
N LEU A 196 -4.37 -3.92 15.04
CA LEU A 196 -3.63 -3.58 13.82
C LEU A 196 -4.58 -3.41 12.62
N HIS A 197 -5.51 -4.34 12.46
CA HIS A 197 -6.49 -4.33 11.36
C HIS A 197 -7.37 -3.08 11.43
N LEU A 198 -7.91 -2.77 12.61
CA LEU A 198 -8.69 -1.54 12.83
C LEU A 198 -7.86 -0.30 12.46
N SER A 199 -6.62 -0.23 12.92
CA SER A 199 -5.71 0.89 12.59
C SER A 199 -5.52 1.02 11.08
N CYS A 200 -5.34 -0.11 10.37
CA CYS A 200 -5.21 -0.10 8.90
C CYS A 200 -6.49 0.43 8.22
N LEU A 201 -7.67 0.03 8.68
CA LEU A 201 -8.95 0.54 8.16
C LEU A 201 -9.11 2.04 8.42
N GLU A 202 -8.76 2.52 9.61
CA GLU A 202 -8.77 3.95 9.93
C GLU A 202 -7.80 4.74 9.03
N ILE A 203 -6.59 4.23 8.84
CA ILE A 203 -5.59 4.82 7.95
C ILE A 203 -6.11 4.90 6.51
N ILE A 204 -6.76 3.85 6.00
CA ILE A 204 -7.37 3.85 4.65
C ILE A 204 -8.39 4.98 4.52
N GLN A 205 -9.20 5.24 5.56
CA GLN A 205 -10.19 6.32 5.56
C GLN A 205 -9.57 7.72 5.54
N LEU A 206 -8.31 7.88 5.97
CA LEU A 206 -7.60 9.17 5.91
C LEU A 206 -7.01 9.46 4.52
N LEU A 207 -6.79 8.43 3.70
CA LEU A 207 -6.13 8.56 2.40
C LEU A 207 -6.87 9.45 1.39
N PRO A 208 -8.21 9.42 1.26
CA PRO A 208 -8.93 10.26 0.31
C PRO A 208 -8.62 11.74 0.46
N ASN A 209 -8.53 12.24 1.70
CA ASN A 209 -8.23 13.65 1.98
C ASN A 209 -6.82 14.02 1.49
N ILE A 210 -5.83 13.19 1.81
CA ILE A 210 -4.43 13.42 1.40
C ILE A 210 -4.28 13.38 -0.11
N LEU A 211 -4.95 12.42 -0.77
CA LEU A 211 -4.91 12.30 -2.22
C LEU A 211 -5.67 13.42 -2.93
N ALA A 212 -6.77 13.91 -2.34
CA ALA A 212 -7.52 15.06 -2.84
C ALA A 212 -6.69 16.35 -2.73
N GLU A 213 -6.03 16.58 -1.60
CA GLU A 213 -5.10 17.71 -1.40
C GLU A 213 -3.97 17.72 -2.45
N LYS A 214 -3.51 16.52 -2.85
CA LYS A 214 -2.48 16.34 -3.89
C LYS A 214 -3.05 16.31 -5.32
N GLY A 215 -4.37 16.39 -5.51
CA GLY A 215 -5.01 16.36 -6.83
C GLY A 215 -4.92 15.02 -7.58
N VAL A 216 -4.69 13.90 -6.87
CA VAL A 216 -4.45 12.58 -7.47
C VAL A 216 -5.45 11.49 -7.02
N LEU A 217 -6.50 11.87 -6.29
CA LEU A 217 -7.54 10.94 -5.83
C LEU A 217 -8.18 10.21 -7.02
N GLY A 218 -8.16 8.87 -6.99
CA GLY A 218 -8.71 8.05 -8.07
C GLY A 218 -7.83 7.92 -9.31
N HIS A 219 -6.64 8.52 -9.32
CA HIS A 219 -5.68 8.45 -10.42
C HIS A 219 -4.42 7.63 -10.07
N VAL A 220 -4.08 7.58 -8.78
CA VAL A 220 -2.86 6.94 -8.26
C VAL A 220 -3.30 5.82 -7.30
N PRO A 221 -3.16 4.52 -7.67
CA PRO A 221 -3.44 3.43 -6.75
C PRO A 221 -2.37 3.37 -5.67
N LEU A 222 -2.76 3.43 -4.40
CA LEU A 222 -1.84 3.21 -3.27
C LEU A 222 -1.78 1.74 -2.86
N ILE A 223 -2.86 0.99 -3.12
CA ILE A 223 -2.91 -0.47 -3.00
C ILE A 223 -2.98 -1.02 -4.42
N GLN A 224 -1.99 -1.82 -4.81
CA GLN A 224 -1.88 -2.38 -6.14
C GLN A 224 -2.75 -3.63 -6.27
N LEU A 225 -3.47 -3.75 -7.39
CA LEU A 225 -4.26 -4.94 -7.69
C LEU A 225 -3.37 -6.20 -7.74
N GLY A 226 -2.14 -6.07 -8.23
CA GLY A 226 -1.15 -7.16 -8.25
C GLY A 226 -0.77 -7.65 -6.85
N SER A 227 -0.56 -6.74 -5.89
CA SER A 227 -0.30 -7.11 -4.48
C SER A 227 -1.50 -7.85 -3.87
N MET A 228 -2.72 -7.39 -4.17
CA MET A 228 -3.94 -8.07 -3.70
C MET A 228 -4.09 -9.45 -4.35
N ALA A 229 -3.76 -9.61 -5.63
CA ALA A 229 -3.75 -10.91 -6.30
C ALA A 229 -2.73 -11.89 -5.68
N ALA A 230 -1.56 -11.41 -5.28
CA ALA A 230 -0.59 -12.22 -4.55
C ALA A 230 -1.15 -12.63 -3.18
N LEU A 231 -1.71 -11.68 -2.43
CA LEU A 231 -2.33 -11.95 -1.12
C LEU A 231 -3.48 -12.97 -1.21
N THR A 232 -4.40 -12.84 -2.17
CA THR A 232 -5.50 -13.80 -2.33
C THR A 232 -5.00 -15.18 -2.74
N SER A 233 -3.97 -15.26 -3.59
CA SER A 233 -3.35 -16.51 -3.98
C SER A 233 -2.70 -17.21 -2.78
N ASP A 234 -1.99 -16.47 -1.93
CA ASP A 234 -1.35 -17.02 -0.75
C ASP A 234 -2.35 -17.40 0.34
N LEU A 235 -3.38 -16.58 0.54
CA LEU A 235 -4.49 -16.92 1.42
C LEU A 235 -5.20 -18.20 0.97
N SER A 236 -5.43 -18.37 -0.34
CA SER A 236 -6.01 -19.60 -0.90
C SER A 236 -5.16 -20.83 -0.56
N LYS A 237 -3.81 -20.73 -0.64
CA LYS A 237 -2.91 -21.83 -0.25
C LYS A 237 -2.99 -22.12 1.26
N LEU A 238 -3.07 -21.09 2.11
CA LEU A 238 -3.19 -21.27 3.56
C LEU A 238 -4.52 -21.95 3.93
N LEU A 239 -5.63 -21.49 3.35
CA LEU A 239 -6.95 -22.08 3.57
C LEU A 239 -7.02 -23.54 3.10
N GLN A 240 -6.32 -23.90 2.01
CA GLN A 240 -6.23 -25.28 1.55
C GLN A 240 -5.43 -26.19 2.48
N ARG A 241 -4.54 -25.63 3.30
CA ARG A 241 -3.76 -26.38 4.31
C ARG A 241 -4.49 -26.49 5.64
N ALA A 242 -5.51 -25.68 5.88
CA ALA A 242 -6.29 -25.73 7.11
C ALA A 242 -7.11 -27.03 7.16
N GLU A 243 -7.13 -27.68 8.33
CA GLU A 243 -7.90 -28.92 8.55
C GLU A 243 -9.40 -28.72 8.30
N ASN A 244 -9.91 -27.54 8.67
CA ASN A 244 -11.31 -27.17 8.50
C ASN A 244 -11.43 -25.74 7.95
N VAL A 245 -11.87 -25.61 6.69
CA VAL A 245 -12.10 -24.31 6.02
C VAL A 245 -13.25 -23.53 6.64
N ALA A 246 -14.14 -24.18 7.38
CA ALA A 246 -15.21 -23.54 8.14
C ALA A 246 -14.77 -23.11 9.56
N SER A 247 -13.47 -23.17 9.88
CA SER A 247 -12.97 -22.67 11.17
C SER A 247 -13.21 -21.17 11.32
N PRO A 248 -13.36 -20.66 12.56
CA PRO A 248 -13.51 -19.22 12.81
C PRO A 248 -12.34 -18.41 12.25
N ASP A 249 -11.13 -18.97 12.19
CA ASP A 249 -9.94 -18.28 11.66
C ASP A 249 -9.98 -18.12 10.15
N CYS A 250 -10.42 -19.17 9.44
CA CYS A 250 -10.65 -19.10 8.01
C CYS A 250 -11.68 -18.00 7.70
N GLY A 251 -12.77 -17.96 8.49
CA GLY A 251 -13.78 -16.90 8.44
C GLY A 251 -13.17 -15.52 8.68
N LEU A 252 -12.44 -15.34 9.77
CA LEU A 252 -11.84 -14.07 10.17
C LEU A 252 -10.82 -13.55 9.13
N SER A 253 -9.98 -14.42 8.58
CA SER A 253 -9.04 -14.06 7.51
C SER A 253 -9.76 -13.56 6.25
N LEU A 254 -10.84 -14.24 5.84
CA LEU A 254 -11.64 -13.84 4.68
C LEU A 254 -12.40 -12.53 4.94
N GLU A 255 -12.91 -12.33 6.14
CA GLU A 255 -13.59 -11.11 6.55
C GLU A 255 -12.64 -9.91 6.57
N ARG A 256 -11.45 -10.06 7.14
CA ARG A 256 -10.42 -9.00 7.14
C ARG A 256 -10.02 -8.62 5.71
N LEU A 257 -9.86 -9.61 4.82
CA LEU A 257 -9.60 -9.36 3.40
C LEU A 257 -10.76 -8.59 2.76
N ALA A 258 -12.01 -9.03 2.99
CA ALA A 258 -13.19 -8.41 2.41
C ALA A 258 -13.34 -6.94 2.86
N GLN A 259 -13.18 -6.67 4.17
CA GLN A 259 -13.23 -5.31 4.73
C GLN A 259 -12.14 -4.42 4.11
N GLY A 260 -10.90 -4.93 4.02
CA GLY A 260 -9.78 -4.22 3.41
C GLY A 260 -10.02 -3.87 1.94
N LEU A 261 -10.46 -4.84 1.14
CA LEU A 261 -10.77 -4.64 -0.29
C LEU A 261 -11.93 -3.66 -0.49
N GLN A 262 -12.99 -3.79 0.31
CA GLN A 262 -14.15 -2.90 0.24
C GLN A 262 -13.73 -1.47 0.51
N LEU A 263 -13.07 -1.24 1.64
CA LEU A 263 -12.71 0.09 2.08
C LEU A 263 -11.68 0.72 1.14
N ALA A 264 -10.68 -0.04 0.71
CA ALA A 264 -9.68 0.43 -0.25
C ALA A 264 -10.31 0.89 -1.58
N ARG A 265 -11.34 0.19 -2.08
CA ARG A 265 -12.06 0.58 -3.29
C ARG A 265 -12.95 1.80 -3.07
N VAL A 266 -13.69 1.85 -1.96
CA VAL A 266 -14.54 2.99 -1.60
C VAL A 266 -13.71 4.26 -1.44
N CYS A 267 -12.56 4.18 -0.78
CA CYS A 267 -11.61 5.27 -0.61
C CYS A 267 -10.78 5.58 -1.87
N ARG A 268 -11.02 4.88 -2.99
CA ARG A 268 -10.33 5.06 -4.28
C ARG A 268 -8.80 4.94 -4.18
N VAL A 269 -8.32 4.09 -3.28
CA VAL A 269 -6.89 3.77 -3.12
C VAL A 269 -6.52 2.42 -3.75
N LEU A 270 -7.52 1.57 -4.00
CA LEU A 270 -7.45 0.41 -4.88
C LEU A 270 -8.32 0.70 -6.11
N LEU A 271 -7.69 0.85 -7.28
CA LEU A 271 -8.37 1.16 -8.54
C LEU A 271 -8.63 -0.14 -9.29
N CYS A 272 -9.83 -0.72 -9.11
CA CYS A 272 -10.27 -1.88 -9.87
C CYS A 272 -11.80 -1.94 -10.03
N CYS A 273 -12.23 -2.52 -11.15
CA CYS A 273 -13.63 -2.82 -11.40
C CYS A 273 -14.08 -4.08 -10.62
N ARG A 274 -15.39 -4.35 -10.61
CA ARG A 274 -15.93 -5.52 -9.90
C ARG A 274 -15.48 -6.84 -10.54
N GLU A 275 -15.28 -6.88 -11.85
CA GLU A 275 -14.85 -8.08 -12.57
C GLU A 275 -13.40 -8.46 -12.25
N GLU A 276 -12.50 -7.47 -12.21
CA GLU A 276 -11.12 -7.65 -11.75
C GLU A 276 -11.08 -8.17 -10.31
N LEU A 277 -11.92 -7.61 -9.42
CA LEU A 277 -11.99 -8.05 -8.04
C LEU A 277 -12.47 -9.51 -7.93
N ARG A 278 -13.49 -9.89 -8.70
CA ARG A 278 -13.96 -11.28 -8.79
C ARG A 278 -12.88 -12.21 -9.33
N ALA A 279 -12.14 -11.78 -10.35
CA ALA A 279 -11.06 -12.57 -10.92
C ALA A 279 -9.95 -12.83 -9.88
N VAL A 280 -9.59 -11.81 -9.10
CA VAL A 280 -8.60 -11.91 -8.01
C VAL A 280 -9.07 -12.81 -6.86
N CYS A 281 -10.36 -12.79 -6.54
CA CYS A 281 -10.92 -13.55 -5.42
C CYS A 281 -11.47 -14.93 -5.79
N ARG A 282 -11.48 -15.31 -7.08
CA ARG A 282 -12.15 -16.53 -7.59
C ARG A 282 -11.74 -17.85 -6.93
N ARG A 283 -10.54 -17.89 -6.35
CA ARG A 283 -9.93 -19.10 -5.73
C ARG A 283 -10.20 -19.21 -4.23
N LEU A 284 -10.89 -18.22 -3.65
CA LEU A 284 -11.21 -18.20 -2.23
C LEU A 284 -12.54 -18.94 -1.99
N PRO A 285 -12.68 -19.62 -0.84
CA PRO A 285 -13.93 -20.28 -0.48
C PRO A 285 -15.05 -19.24 -0.24
N HIS A 286 -16.28 -19.74 -0.14
CA HIS A 286 -17.45 -18.89 0.08
C HIS A 286 -17.34 -18.16 1.43
N ASN A 287 -17.49 -16.84 1.41
CA ASN A 287 -17.64 -15.99 2.59
C ASN A 287 -18.66 -14.88 2.28
N THR A 288 -19.66 -14.72 3.14
CA THR A 288 -20.80 -13.83 2.90
C THR A 288 -20.35 -12.38 2.67
N LEU A 289 -19.44 -11.86 3.50
CA LEU A 289 -18.95 -10.49 3.37
C LEU A 289 -18.17 -10.31 2.06
N LEU A 290 -17.27 -11.23 1.74
CA LEU A 290 -16.51 -11.16 0.49
C LEU A 290 -17.42 -11.21 -0.74
N GLN A 291 -18.47 -12.03 -0.72
CA GLN A 291 -19.46 -12.07 -1.80
C GLN A 291 -20.16 -10.73 -1.96
N LEU A 292 -20.63 -10.11 -0.87
CA LEU A 292 -21.25 -8.77 -0.90
C LEU A 292 -20.32 -7.71 -1.52
N VAL A 293 -19.02 -7.78 -1.21
CA VAL A 293 -18.02 -6.85 -1.77
C VAL A 293 -17.84 -7.05 -3.28
N MET A 294 -17.95 -8.29 -3.78
CA MET A 294 -17.81 -8.63 -5.20
C MET A 294 -19.08 -8.39 -6.03
N THR A 295 -20.26 -8.56 -5.45
CA THR A 295 -21.55 -8.40 -6.14
C THR A 295 -22.09 -6.98 -6.02
N GLY A 296 -21.80 -6.29 -4.91
CA GLY A 296 -22.40 -5.01 -4.53
C GLY A 296 -23.66 -5.22 -3.68
N PRO A 297 -24.23 -4.13 -3.10
CA PRO A 297 -25.48 -4.23 -2.37
C PRO A 297 -26.56 -4.86 -3.28
N VAL A 298 -27.25 -5.88 -2.78
CA VAL A 298 -28.45 -6.42 -3.42
C VAL A 298 -29.47 -5.30 -3.41
N MET A 299 -29.66 -4.64 -4.56
CA MET A 299 -30.82 -3.78 -4.75
C MET A 299 -32.02 -4.72 -4.70
N LYS A 300 -32.75 -4.71 -3.58
CA LYS A 300 -34.10 -5.26 -3.56
C LYS A 300 -34.88 -4.37 -4.51
N ASP A 301 -35.22 -4.87 -5.69
CA ASP A 301 -36.26 -4.24 -6.50
C ASP A 301 -37.49 -4.11 -5.59
N SER A 302 -37.78 -2.88 -5.20
CA SER A 302 -39.06 -2.54 -4.60
C SER A 302 -40.11 -2.85 -5.65
N GLY A 303 -40.87 -3.92 -5.40
CA GLY A 303 -42.01 -4.28 -6.20
C GLY A 303 -42.90 -3.07 -6.44
N VAL A 304 -43.09 -2.73 -7.70
CA VAL A 304 -44.29 -2.05 -8.14
C VAL A 304 -45.09 -3.15 -8.84
N ASP A 305 -45.97 -3.77 -8.06
CA ASP A 305 -47.23 -4.27 -8.59
C ASP A 305 -47.89 -3.12 -9.35
N ASN A 306 -48.09 -3.30 -10.65
CA ASN A 306 -49.18 -2.66 -11.36
C ASN A 306 -49.77 -3.72 -12.29
N THR A 307 -50.74 -4.44 -11.72
CA THR A 307 -51.89 -4.89 -12.49
C THR A 307 -52.62 -3.64 -12.96
N ASP A 308 -52.72 -3.44 -14.27
CA ASP A 308 -54.01 -3.15 -14.91
C ASP A 308 -53.84 -2.93 -16.43
N SER A 309 -54.55 -3.76 -17.18
CA SER A 309 -55.32 -3.43 -18.38
C SER A 309 -54.58 -2.89 -19.62
N GLU A 310 -54.46 -3.72 -20.67
CA GLU A 310 -55.20 -3.52 -21.93
C GLU A 310 -54.97 -4.67 -22.93
N ALA A 311 -56.08 -5.31 -23.33
CA ALA A 311 -56.17 -6.23 -24.45
C ALA A 311 -57.20 -5.68 -25.44
N ALA A 312 -56.71 -5.03 -26.49
CA ALA A 312 -57.35 -4.70 -27.79
C ALA A 312 -56.35 -3.74 -28.47
N GLY A 313 -55.92 -3.82 -29.73
CA GLY A 313 -56.53 -4.33 -30.94
C GLY A 313 -56.17 -3.31 -32.04
N LEU A 314 -55.53 -3.80 -33.11
CA LEU A 314 -55.59 -3.32 -34.50
C LEU A 314 -54.75 -2.11 -34.98
N THR A 315 -53.92 -2.44 -35.98
CA THR A 315 -53.61 -1.75 -37.26
C THR A 315 -52.62 -0.58 -37.29
N GLU A 316 -51.43 -0.89 -37.80
CA GLU A 316 -50.56 0.05 -38.52
C GLU A 316 -51.14 0.37 -39.92
N GLY A 317 -51.07 1.64 -40.30
CA GLY A 317 -51.33 2.15 -41.65
C GLY A 317 -50.41 3.34 -41.91
N GLY A 318 -49.64 3.28 -43.00
CA GLY A 318 -48.49 4.13 -43.29
C GLY A 318 -48.73 5.62 -43.56
N VAL A 319 -47.63 6.34 -43.75
CA VAL A 319 -47.24 7.10 -44.97
C VAL A 319 -46.09 8.07 -44.61
N ASP A 320 -44.94 7.92 -45.29
CA ASP A 320 -43.80 8.86 -45.41
C ASP A 320 -44.08 9.93 -46.50
N PRO A 321 -43.20 10.92 -46.79
CA PRO A 321 -42.51 11.96 -46.00
C PRO A 321 -42.75 13.37 -46.67
N PRO A 322 -41.98 14.46 -46.41
CA PRO A 322 -40.79 14.72 -47.26
C PRO A 322 -39.62 15.53 -46.62
N LEU A 323 -38.42 15.37 -47.19
CA LEU A 323 -37.20 16.23 -47.14
C LEU A 323 -37.30 17.41 -48.17
N PRO A 324 -36.26 18.25 -48.41
CA PRO A 324 -35.41 19.14 -47.60
C PRO A 324 -35.38 20.59 -48.22
N PRO A 325 -34.43 21.52 -47.93
CA PRO A 325 -33.08 21.55 -48.57
C PRO A 325 -31.95 22.03 -47.59
N ALA A 326 -30.68 21.60 -47.66
CA ALA A 326 -29.60 21.79 -48.64
C ALA A 326 -29.03 23.23 -48.76
N GLY A 327 -27.73 23.35 -48.48
CA GLY A 327 -26.87 24.53 -48.67
C GLY A 327 -25.76 24.55 -47.61
N GLU A 328 -24.46 24.70 -47.86
CA GLU A 328 -23.62 24.68 -49.06
C GLU A 328 -22.17 24.62 -48.50
N GLU A 329 -21.25 23.97 -49.21
CA GLU A 329 -19.83 23.82 -48.83
C GLU A 329 -19.06 25.15 -48.90
N GLN A 330 -18.01 25.31 -48.09
CA GLN A 330 -16.76 25.86 -48.62
C GLN A 330 -15.51 25.43 -47.83
N VAL A 331 -14.57 24.90 -48.62
CA VAL A 331 -13.19 24.51 -48.33
C VAL A 331 -12.26 25.74 -48.44
N VAL A 332 -11.00 25.58 -47.98
CA VAL A 332 -9.73 26.33 -48.29
C VAL A 332 -9.16 27.00 -47.03
N SER A 333 -7.86 27.05 -46.71
CA SER A 333 -6.63 26.26 -46.91
C SER A 333 -5.53 26.99 -46.12
N GLU A 334 -4.55 26.27 -45.58
CA GLU A 334 -3.13 26.64 -45.33
C GLU A 334 -2.71 28.00 -44.74
N GLY A 335 -1.81 27.93 -43.74
CA GLY A 335 -0.99 29.05 -43.30
C GLY A 335 -0.20 28.81 -42.00
N GLU A 336 0.95 28.14 -42.07
CA GLU A 336 2.13 28.48 -41.23
C GLU A 336 2.63 29.89 -41.62
N PRO A 337 3.48 30.64 -40.85
CA PRO A 337 4.52 30.16 -39.91
C PRO A 337 4.76 31.03 -38.64
N SER A 338 5.77 30.62 -37.86
CA SER A 338 6.83 31.48 -37.29
C SER A 338 6.96 31.55 -35.75
N VAL A 339 8.10 31.05 -35.30
CA VAL A 339 8.75 31.25 -34.00
C VAL A 339 9.31 32.68 -33.88
N PRO A 340 9.34 33.25 -32.67
CA PRO A 340 10.58 33.83 -32.12
C PRO A 340 10.78 33.31 -30.68
N GLY A 341 11.97 33.09 -30.15
CA GLY A 341 13.21 33.83 -30.29
C GLY A 341 13.71 34.09 -28.86
N ILE A 342 14.81 33.43 -28.51
CA ILE A 342 15.55 33.52 -27.25
C ILE A 342 16.08 34.94 -27.03
N ALA A 343 16.00 35.46 -25.79
CA ALA A 343 16.88 36.52 -25.30
C ALA A 343 17.01 36.47 -23.76
N ASP A 344 18.25 36.23 -23.33
CA ASP A 344 18.97 36.66 -22.13
C ASP A 344 18.22 37.30 -20.94
N LEU A 345 18.32 36.65 -19.77
CA LEU A 345 18.80 37.22 -18.49
C LEU A 345 19.02 36.12 -17.42
#